data_AF-A0A7U9R5L9-F1
#
_entry.id   AF-A0A7U9R5L9-F1
#
_cell.length_a   1.000
_cell.length_b   1.000
_cell.length_c   1.000
_cell.angle_alpha   90.00
_cell.angle_beta   90.00
_cell.angle_gamma   90.00
#
_symmetry.space_group_name_H-M   'P 1'
#
loop_
_entity.id
_entity.type
_entity.pdbx_description
1 polymer ?
#
loop_
_entity_poly.entity_id
_entity_poly.type
_entity_poly.pdbx_seq_one_letter_code
_entity_poly.pdbx_strand_id
1 'polypeptide(L)'
;MEKFAAGKVRARRYRNPKIGEFFKEIDLSEKKSTGISKILRELKRNGSPMPEFETDADRTYMITTIKIHERFEIDNKNFGQKNDRSFDKKEL
;
A
#
# COMPACT_ATOMS: atom_id res chain seq x y z
N MET A 1 -10.63 -11.91 -1.70
CA MET A 1 -10.23 -10.73 -0.91
C MET A 1 -10.26 -10.96 0.59
N GLU A 2 -11.32 -11.56 1.16
CA GLU A 2 -11.42 -11.86 2.60
C GLU A 2 -10.18 -12.49 3.24
N LYS A 3 -9.53 -13.45 2.56
CA LYS A 3 -8.32 -14.10 3.09
C LYS A 3 -7.13 -13.15 3.23
N PHE A 4 -7.05 -12.11 2.39
CA PHE A 4 -6.03 -11.06 2.45
C PHE A 4 -6.30 -10.13 3.62
N ALA A 5 -7.51 -9.59 3.73
CA ALA A 5 -7.91 -8.74 4.86
C ALA A 5 -7.79 -9.46 6.22
N ALA A 6 -8.08 -10.77 6.26
CA ALA A 6 -7.94 -11.58 7.46
C ALA A 6 -6.49 -12.00 7.77
N GLY A 7 -5.51 -11.67 6.92
CA GLY A 7 -4.12 -12.09 7.08
C GLY A 7 -3.90 -13.60 6.98
N LYS A 8 -4.90 -14.35 6.49
CA LYS A 8 -4.88 -15.81 6.31
C LYS A 8 -4.48 -16.18 4.88
N VAL A 9 -3.57 -15.41 4.29
CA VAL A 9 -3.07 -15.67 2.94
C VAL A 9 -2.11 -16.84 3.01
N ARG A 10 -2.36 -17.85 2.18
CA ARG A 10 -1.43 -18.95 1.94
C ARG A 10 -0.92 -18.83 0.51
N ALA A 11 0.23 -18.18 0.32
CA ALA A 11 0.91 -18.18 -0.97
C ALA A 11 1.49 -19.58 -1.24
N ARG A 12 0.77 -20.41 -2.02
CA ARG A 12 1.26 -21.76 -2.41
C ARG A 12 2.34 -21.70 -3.48
N ARG A 13 2.35 -20.67 -4.33
CA ARG A 13 3.34 -20.45 -5.39
C ARG A 13 3.69 -18.97 -5.52
N TYR A 14 4.97 -18.71 -5.71
CA TYR A 14 5.45 -17.41 -6.19
C TYR A 14 5.40 -17.37 -7.71
N ARG A 15 5.12 -16.20 -8.26
CA ARG A 15 5.19 -15.97 -9.72
C ARG A 15 6.62 -16.16 -10.22
N ASN A 16 7.60 -15.66 -9.46
CA ASN A 16 9.02 -15.89 -9.72
C ASN A 16 9.67 -16.43 -8.43
N PRO A 17 10.02 -17.73 -8.37
CA PRO A 17 10.70 -18.29 -7.21
C PRO A 17 12.13 -17.75 -7.04
N LYS A 18 12.85 -17.52 -8.15
CA LYS A 18 14.25 -17.06 -8.13
C LYS A 18 14.39 -15.68 -7.49
N ILE A 19 13.49 -14.74 -7.80
CA ILE A 19 13.52 -13.41 -7.18
C ILE A 19 13.25 -13.47 -5.67
N GLY A 20 12.38 -14.39 -5.25
CA GLY A 20 12.08 -14.59 -3.84
C GLY A 20 13.21 -15.27 -3.07
N GLU A 21 14.05 -16.07 -3.73
CA GLU A 21 15.27 -16.64 -3.15
C GLU A 21 16.36 -15.58 -3.06
N PHE A 22 16.57 -14.81 -4.13
CA PHE A 22 17.49 -13.67 -4.13
C PHE A 22 17.21 -12.68 -2.99
N PHE A 23 15.95 -12.27 -2.80
CA PHE A 23 15.60 -11.37 -1.69
C PHE A 23 15.83 -11.97 -0.30
N LYS A 24 15.88 -13.30 -0.16
CA LYS A 24 16.25 -13.92 1.12
C LYS A 24 17.76 -13.91 1.33
N GLU A 25 18.54 -14.16 0.28
CA GLU A 25 20.00 -14.14 0.36
C GLU A 25 20.54 -12.77 0.79
N ILE A 26 19.86 -11.69 0.43
CA ILE A 26 20.20 -10.32 0.82
C ILE A 26 19.39 -9.78 2.01
N ASP A 27 18.76 -10.65 2.79
CA ASP A 27 18.00 -10.31 4.02
C ASP A 27 16.84 -9.29 3.84
N LEU A 28 16.34 -9.11 2.62
CA LEU A 28 15.15 -8.29 2.34
C LEU A 28 13.83 -9.05 2.48
N SER A 29 13.89 -10.37 2.67
CA SER A 29 12.71 -11.19 2.93
C SER A 29 13.05 -12.41 3.79
N GLU A 30 12.13 -12.82 4.65
CA GLU A 30 12.36 -13.92 5.58
C GLU A 30 11.75 -15.24 5.09
N LYS A 31 10.42 -15.35 5.26
CA LYS A 31 9.65 -16.58 5.10
C LYS A 31 8.53 -16.36 4.10
N LYS A 32 8.05 -17.46 3.52
CA LYS A 32 6.96 -17.38 2.56
C LYS A 32 5.68 -16.89 3.22
N SER A 33 4.98 -15.99 2.54
CA SER A 33 3.63 -15.55 2.93
C SER A 33 3.52 -14.78 4.26
N THR A 34 4.62 -14.26 4.82
CA THR A 34 4.57 -13.52 6.11
C THR A 34 4.33 -12.01 5.96
N GLY A 35 4.64 -11.43 4.80
CA GLY A 35 4.56 -9.98 4.59
C GLY A 35 3.18 -9.40 4.87
N ILE A 36 2.11 -10.02 4.35
CA ILE A 36 0.73 -9.51 4.48
C ILE A 36 0.28 -9.55 5.94
N SER A 37 0.51 -10.66 6.64
CA SER A 37 0.18 -10.76 8.06
C SER A 37 0.97 -9.76 8.91
N LYS A 38 2.23 -9.47 8.55
CA LYS A 38 3.05 -8.43 9.21
C LYS A 38 2.48 -7.03 8.98
N ILE A 39 2.13 -6.68 7.74
CA ILE A 39 1.50 -5.39 7.40
C ILE A 39 0.25 -5.18 8.27
N LEU A 40 -0.65 -6.16 8.28
CA LEU A 40 -1.89 -6.09 9.06
C LEU A 40 -1.63 -5.97 10.56
N ARG A 41 -0.65 -6.72 11.08
CA ARG A 41 -0.29 -6.69 12.50
C ARG A 41 0.25 -5.32 12.90
N GLU A 42 1.19 -4.77 12.15
CA GLU A 42 1.81 -3.49 12.52
C GLU A 42 0.86 -2.31 12.33
N LEU A 43 0.02 -2.31 11.27
CA LEU A 43 -1.03 -1.30 11.08
C LEU A 43 -2.08 -1.36 12.21
N LYS A 44 -2.47 -2.56 12.64
CA LYS A 44 -3.36 -2.69 13.80
C LYS A 44 -2.70 -2.20 15.09
N ARG A 45 -1.44 -2.56 15.31
CA ARG A 45 -0.67 -2.23 16.52
C ARG A 45 -0.45 -0.73 16.66
N ASN A 46 -0.19 -0.02 15.57
CA ASN A 46 0.02 1.42 15.61
C ASN A 46 -1.29 2.23 15.50
N GLY A 47 -2.44 1.58 15.34
CA GLY A 47 -3.75 2.25 15.23
C GLY A 47 -4.01 2.88 13.86
N SER A 48 -3.26 2.50 12.83
CA SER A 48 -3.46 3.00 11.47
C SER A 48 -4.68 2.34 10.81
N PRO A 49 -5.27 2.98 9.80
CA PRO A 49 -6.29 2.34 8.97
C PRO A 49 -5.77 1.03 8.35
N MET A 50 -6.65 0.04 8.29
CA MET A 50 -6.33 -1.24 7.66
C MET A 50 -6.11 -1.05 6.14
N PRO A 51 -5.22 -1.83 5.52
CA PRO A 51 -4.92 -1.69 4.11
C PRO A 51 -6.05 -2.24 3.26
N GLU A 52 -6.27 -1.61 2.11
CA GLU A 52 -7.19 -2.11 1.08
C GLU A 52 -6.37 -2.90 0.06
N PHE A 53 -6.86 -4.08 -0.30
CA PHE A 53 -6.27 -4.89 -1.34
C PHE A 53 -7.22 -4.93 -2.53
N GLU A 54 -6.68 -4.89 -3.74
CA GLU A 54 -7.42 -5.03 -5.00
C GLU A 54 -6.66 -5.97 -5.94
N THR A 55 -7.39 -6.83 -6.66
CA THR A 55 -6.87 -7.78 -7.64
C THR A 55 -8.03 -8.25 -8.51
N ASP A 56 -7.74 -8.72 -9.71
CA ASP A 56 -8.71 -9.39 -10.57
C ASP A 56 -8.85 -10.89 -10.26
N ALA A 57 -9.85 -11.52 -10.87
CA ALA A 57 -10.07 -12.97 -10.72
C ALA A 57 -8.88 -13.80 -11.22
N ASP A 58 -8.23 -13.32 -12.29
CA ASP A 58 -7.09 -13.96 -12.94
C ASP A 58 -5.75 -13.71 -12.23
N ARG A 59 -5.73 -12.85 -11.21
CA ARG A 59 -4.55 -12.47 -10.41
C ARG A 59 -3.41 -11.92 -11.27
N THR A 60 -3.75 -11.16 -12.30
CA THR A 60 -2.77 -10.51 -13.17
C THR A 60 -2.07 -9.37 -12.46
N TYR A 61 -2.75 -8.71 -11.52
CA TYR A 61 -2.24 -7.60 -10.72
C TYR A 61 -2.62 -7.73 -9.23
N MET A 62 -1.94 -6.94 -8.39
CA MET A 62 -2.36 -6.71 -7.00
C MET A 62 -2.01 -5.29 -6.62
N ILE A 63 -3.01 -4.51 -6.19
CA ILE A 63 -2.83 -3.17 -5.62
C ILE A 63 -3.03 -3.28 -4.10
N THR A 64 -2.17 -2.59 -3.36
CA THR A 64 -2.28 -2.47 -1.89
C THR A 64 -2.25 -1.01 -1.52
N THR A 65 -3.36 -0.51 -0.99
CA THR A 65 -3.50 0.89 -0.55
C THR A 65 -3.34 0.95 0.96
N ILE A 66 -2.31 1.67 1.43
CA ILE A 66 -2.09 1.96 2.84
C ILE A 66 -2.38 3.43 3.05
N LYS A 67 -3.40 3.75 3.85
CA LYS A 67 -3.78 5.13 4.13
C LYS A 67 -2.82 5.76 5.14
N ILE A 68 -2.63 7.07 5.02
CA ILE A 68 -1.89 7.84 6.03
C ILE A 68 -2.59 7.70 7.38
N HIS A 69 -1.81 7.63 8.45
CA HIS A 69 -2.37 7.59 9.80
C HIS A 69 -2.92 8.98 10.16
N GLU A 70 -4.10 9.03 10.77
CA GLU A 70 -4.80 10.24 11.25
C GLU A 70 -3.94 11.24 12.03
N ARG A 71 -2.90 10.78 12.75
CA ARG A 71 -1.96 11.67 13.47
C ARG A 71 -1.07 12.51 12.56
N PHE A 72 -1.01 12.15 11.29
CA PHE A 72 -0.30 12.87 10.23
C PHE A 72 -1.27 13.56 9.28
N GLU A 73 -2.56 13.62 9.59
CA GLU A 73 -3.43 14.58 8.93
C GLU A 73 -2.90 15.97 9.23
N ILE A 74 -2.18 16.52 8.26
CA ILE A 74 -1.82 17.92 8.22
C ILE A 74 -3.14 18.67 8.32
N ASP A 75 -3.30 19.52 9.33
CA ASP A 75 -4.37 20.52 9.37
C ASP A 75 -4.33 21.29 8.04
N ASN A 76 -5.13 20.84 7.07
CA ASN A 76 -5.23 21.42 5.74
C ASN A 76 -5.83 22.84 5.77
N LYS A 77 -6.00 23.42 6.95
CA LYS A 77 -6.45 24.81 7.12
C LYS A 77 -5.50 25.83 6.49
N ASN A 78 -4.24 25.49 6.22
CA ASN A 78 -3.24 26.47 5.75
C ASN A 78 -2.58 26.20 4.38
N PHE A 79 -2.86 25.08 3.69
CA PHE A 79 -2.27 24.81 2.37
C PHE A 79 -3.15 25.26 1.18
N GLY A 80 -4.26 25.94 1.47
CA GLY A 80 -5.15 26.57 0.48
C GLY A 80 -4.88 28.05 0.27
N GLN A 81 -3.61 28.52 0.23
CA GLN A 81 -3.36 29.81 -0.43
C GLN A 81 -3.54 29.58 -1.94
N LYS A 82 -4.73 29.97 -2.41
CA LYS A 82 -5.09 30.10 -3.81
C LYS A 82 -3.97 30.84 -4.54
N ASN A 83 -3.22 30.12 -5.37
CA ASN A 83 -2.53 30.76 -6.47
C ASN A 83 -3.59 31.07 -7.55
N ASP A 84 -4.35 32.15 -7.35
CA ASP A 84 -5.09 32.81 -8.42
C ASP A 84 -4.06 33.47 -9.35
N ARG A 85 -3.36 32.66 -10.15
CA ARG A 85 -2.76 33.15 -11.38
C ARG A 85 -3.85 33.13 -12.43
N SER A 86 -4.62 34.22 -12.46
CA SER A 86 -5.42 34.59 -13.62
C SER A 86 -4.48 34.63 -14.83
N PHE A 87 -4.59 33.63 -15.70
CA PHE A 87 -4.04 33.76 -17.04
C PHE A 87 -4.93 34.75 -17.77
N ASP A 88 -4.52 36.01 -17.77
CA ASP A 88 -5.06 37.01 -18.68
C ASP A 88 -4.89 36.47 -20.09
N LYS A 89 -6.00 36.00 -20.68
CA LYS A 89 -6.11 35.87 -22.12
C LYS A 89 -6.02 37.27 -22.69
N LYS A 90 -4.81 37.75 -22.97
CA LYS A 90 -4.63 38.82 -23.94
C LYS A 90 -4.89 38.20 -25.31
N GLU A 91 -6.08 38.48 -25.83
CA GLU A 91 -6.32 38.47 -27.26
C GLU A 91 -5.35 39.45 -27.94
N LEU A 92 -4.63 38.95 -28.94
CA LEU A 92 -4.38 39.54 -30.27
C LEU A 92 -3.50 38.59 -31.08
#